data_AF-A0A960Y8D7-F1
#
_entry.id   AF-A0A960Y8D7-F1
#
_cell.length_a   1.000
_cell.length_b   1.000
_cell.length_c   1.000
_cell.angle_alpha   90.00
_cell.angle_beta   90.00
_cell.angle_gamma   90.00
#
_symmetry.space_group_name_H-M   'P 1'
#
loop_
_entity.id
_entity.type
_entity.pdbx_description
1 polymer ?
#
loop_
_entity_poly.entity_id
_entity_poly.type
_entity_poly.pdbx_seq_one_letter_code
_entity_poly.pdbx_strand_id
1 'polypeptide(L)'
;MPAILPRFLRSPATLIASGLVLGGFLLAGLDWRFLLLAAAGAFGPGVLRELGWLRDKDELELQAARRAGYHAFLVGGLLTFTLAAFLRAGEGAAGTTAPREHLSSLADTVLAAMWFTWLVSSLLAYWGPRPTARRLLWAFGAVWLAFNLLAGEGDWRVSAMQALLALPFLLPAALASRLPRAAGVLALAGAVGCFLFFGLQDVFTEPRALNRSVVLVLFVGPLLAAGLALLGAHEE
;
A
#
# COMPACT_ATOMS: atom_id res chain seq x y z
N MET A 1 13.30 10.31 40.03
CA MET A 1 12.97 9.68 38.73
C MET A 1 11.51 9.27 38.78
N PRO A 2 10.57 10.08 38.24
CA PRO A 2 9.16 9.69 38.24
C PRO A 2 8.96 8.49 37.31
N ALA A 3 8.15 7.55 37.78
CA ALA A 3 7.93 6.22 37.24
C ALA A 3 7.64 6.22 35.72
N ILE A 4 8.53 5.55 34.97
CA ILE A 4 8.31 5.12 33.59
C ILE A 4 7.33 3.93 33.65
N LEU A 5 6.11 4.16 34.11
CA LEU A 5 5.00 3.29 33.75
C LEU A 5 4.77 3.52 32.25
N PRO A 6 4.80 2.46 31.41
CA PRO A 6 4.91 2.64 29.97
C PRO A 6 3.68 3.40 29.47
N ARG A 7 3.89 4.62 28.95
CA ARG A 7 2.86 5.45 28.30
C ARG A 7 2.05 4.67 27.25
N PHE A 8 2.62 3.58 26.74
CA PHE A 8 1.99 2.57 25.90
C PHE A 8 0.65 2.03 26.42
N LEU A 9 0.47 1.90 27.74
CA LEU A 9 -0.77 1.38 28.35
C LEU A 9 -1.90 2.42 28.47
N ARG A 10 -1.65 3.69 28.15
CA ARG A 10 -2.64 4.77 28.36
C ARG A 10 -3.59 4.99 27.19
N SER A 11 -3.23 4.56 25.97
CA SER A 11 -4.10 4.69 24.81
C SER A 11 -4.90 3.39 24.62
N PRO A 12 -6.24 3.39 24.83
CA PRO A 12 -7.06 2.21 24.57
C PRO A 12 -6.95 1.76 23.11
N ALA A 13 -6.75 2.70 22.18
CA ALA A 13 -6.50 2.39 20.78
C ALA A 13 -5.20 1.57 20.59
N THR A 14 -4.15 1.87 21.37
CA THR A 14 -2.88 1.12 21.31
C THR A 14 -3.03 -0.29 21.88
N LEU A 15 -3.79 -0.45 22.97
CA LEU A 15 -4.10 -1.76 23.55
C LEU A 15 -4.91 -2.64 22.59
N ILE A 16 -5.97 -2.08 21.98
CA ILE A 16 -6.78 -2.77 20.97
C ILE A 16 -5.91 -3.14 19.79
N ALA A 17 -5.09 -2.22 19.28
CA ALA A 17 -4.17 -2.46 18.19
C ALA A 17 -3.18 -3.59 18.49
N SER A 18 -2.53 -3.57 19.66
CA SER A 18 -1.64 -4.65 20.08
C SER A 18 -2.37 -5.99 20.21
N GLY A 19 -3.59 -5.99 20.75
CA GLY A 19 -4.44 -7.17 20.81
C GLY A 19 -4.78 -7.74 19.43
N LEU A 20 -5.10 -6.87 18.46
CA LEU A 20 -5.36 -7.26 17.07
C LEU A 20 -4.11 -7.82 16.40
N VAL A 21 -2.93 -7.22 16.64
CA VAL A 21 -1.65 -7.72 16.11
C VAL A 21 -1.35 -9.11 16.67
N LEU A 22 -1.34 -9.26 17.99
CA LEU A 22 -1.02 -10.52 18.65
C LEU A 22 -2.06 -11.60 18.31
N GLY A 23 -3.34 -11.27 18.38
CA GLY A 23 -4.43 -12.17 18.00
C GLY A 23 -4.34 -12.59 16.54
N GLY A 24 -4.03 -11.67 15.63
CA GLY A 24 -3.86 -11.97 14.21
C GLY A 24 -2.69 -12.94 13.96
N PHE A 25 -1.55 -12.74 14.61
CA PHE A 25 -0.42 -13.67 14.49
C PHE A 25 -0.68 -15.04 15.13
N LEU A 26 -1.35 -15.10 16.29
CA LEU A 26 -1.69 -16.37 16.94
C LEU A 26 -2.68 -17.18 16.11
N LEU A 27 -3.72 -16.51 15.57
CA LEU A 27 -4.73 -17.14 14.74
C LEU A 27 -4.24 -17.45 13.32
N ALA A 28 -3.14 -16.82 12.86
CA ALA A 28 -2.53 -17.13 11.57
C ALA A 28 -2.06 -18.59 11.44
N GLY A 29 -1.83 -19.28 12.57
CA GLY A 29 -1.58 -20.72 12.57
C GLY A 29 -2.79 -21.58 12.20
N LEU A 30 -4.02 -21.03 12.30
CA LEU A 30 -5.27 -21.69 11.90
C LEU A 30 -5.65 -21.34 10.46
N ASP A 31 -5.58 -20.06 10.11
CA ASP A 31 -5.86 -19.54 8.77
C ASP A 31 -4.99 -18.30 8.51
N TRP A 32 -4.26 -18.28 7.39
CA TRP A 32 -3.41 -17.16 7.02
C TRP A 32 -4.18 -15.83 6.90
N ARG A 33 -5.51 -15.87 6.67
CA ARG A 33 -6.38 -14.68 6.57
C ARG A 33 -6.35 -13.82 7.83
N PHE A 34 -6.05 -14.40 8.99
CA PHE A 34 -5.90 -13.66 10.24
C PHE A 34 -4.71 -12.69 10.24
N LEU A 35 -3.78 -12.79 9.28
CA LEU A 35 -2.78 -11.76 9.06
C LEU A 35 -3.39 -10.41 8.64
N LEU A 36 -4.60 -10.39 8.07
CA LEU A 36 -5.35 -9.16 7.82
C LEU A 36 -5.74 -8.46 9.14
N LEU A 37 -6.02 -9.23 10.19
CA LEU A 37 -6.28 -8.70 11.53
C LEU A 37 -5.01 -8.08 12.11
N ALA A 38 -3.86 -8.74 11.92
CA ALA A 38 -2.58 -8.21 12.35
C ALA A 38 -2.22 -6.92 11.62
N ALA A 39 -2.45 -6.87 10.29
CA ALA A 39 -2.28 -5.65 9.50
C ALA A 39 -3.23 -4.53 9.96
N ALA A 40 -4.50 -4.84 10.23
CA ALA A 40 -5.45 -3.87 10.76
C ALA A 40 -5.02 -3.31 12.12
N GLY A 41 -4.49 -4.14 13.01
CA GLY A 41 -3.92 -3.69 14.28
C GLY A 41 -2.67 -2.82 14.11
N ALA A 42 -1.74 -3.21 13.22
CA ALA A 42 -0.48 -2.50 13.02
C ALA A 42 -0.67 -1.13 12.35
N PHE A 43 -1.54 -1.04 11.33
CA PHE A 43 -1.68 0.16 10.49
C PHE A 43 -2.96 0.96 10.77
N GLY A 44 -4.03 0.30 11.25
CA GLY A 44 -5.34 0.91 11.48
C GLY A 44 -5.29 2.17 12.35
N PRO A 45 -4.64 2.16 13.54
CA PRO A 45 -4.53 3.36 14.36
C PRO A 45 -3.82 4.52 13.67
N GLY A 46 -2.87 4.25 12.76
CA GLY A 46 -2.21 5.29 11.97
C GLY A 46 -3.19 5.92 10.98
N VAL A 47 -3.88 5.08 10.21
CA VAL A 47 -4.91 5.51 9.24
C VAL A 47 -6.03 6.30 9.92
N LEU A 48 -6.54 5.82 11.05
CA LEU A 48 -7.61 6.49 11.81
C LEU A 48 -7.19 7.89 12.32
N ARG A 49 -5.91 8.08 12.67
CA ARG A 49 -5.38 9.40 13.06
C ARG A 49 -5.29 10.35 11.88
N GLU A 50 -4.79 9.87 10.75
CA GLU A 50 -4.69 10.67 9.53
C GLU A 50 -6.08 11.03 8.95
N LEU A 51 -7.10 10.19 9.18
CA LEU A 51 -8.50 10.52 8.89
C LEU A 51 -9.14 11.47 9.92
N GLY A 52 -8.43 11.81 11.00
CA GLY A 52 -8.93 12.67 12.06
C GLY A 52 -9.96 12.03 12.99
N TRP A 53 -10.21 10.71 12.86
CA TRP A 53 -11.15 9.96 13.70
C TRP A 53 -10.56 9.59 15.05
N LEU A 54 -9.23 9.51 15.15
CA LEU A 54 -8.51 9.24 16.39
C LEU A 54 -7.62 10.45 16.74
N ARG A 55 -7.89 11.08 17.90
CA ARG A 55 -7.12 12.22 18.43
C ARG A 55 -6.57 11.90 19.82
N ASP A 56 -5.72 10.87 19.88
CA ASP A 56 -5.19 10.32 21.14
C ASP A 56 -3.73 10.71 21.42
N LYS A 57 -3.10 11.56 20.59
CA LYS A 57 -1.70 11.94 20.67
C LYS A 57 -1.50 13.44 20.44
N ASP A 58 -0.52 14.01 21.13
CA ASP A 58 -0.06 15.39 20.91
C ASP A 58 0.83 15.50 19.66
N GLU A 59 1.05 16.72 19.16
CA GLU A 59 1.86 16.97 17.96
C GLU A 59 3.29 16.40 18.05
N LEU A 60 3.92 16.48 19.22
CA LEU A 60 5.26 15.93 19.46
C LEU A 60 5.27 14.40 19.37
N GLU A 61 4.23 13.75 19.88
CA GLU A 61 4.09 12.29 19.81
C GLU A 61 3.78 11.83 18.39
N LEU A 62 3.03 12.63 17.63
CA LEU A 62 2.77 12.39 16.22
C LEU A 62 4.06 12.52 15.39
N GLN A 63 4.87 13.55 15.65
CA GLN A 63 6.18 13.71 15.01
C GLN A 63 7.13 12.56 15.37
N ALA A 64 7.18 12.14 16.63
CA ALA A 64 7.97 11.00 17.06
C ALA A 64 7.52 9.70 16.35
N ALA A 65 6.21 9.49 16.23
CA ALA A 65 5.66 8.35 15.49
C ALA A 65 6.04 8.39 14.00
N ARG A 66 6.00 9.56 13.36
CA ARG A 66 6.43 9.74 11.95
C ARG A 66 7.91 9.43 11.77
N ARG A 67 8.78 9.88 12.69
CA ARG A 67 10.22 9.54 12.67
C ARG A 67 10.46 8.04 12.87
N ALA A 68 9.75 7.41 13.81
CA ALA A 68 9.82 5.97 14.01
C ALA A 68 9.41 5.19 12.76
N GLY A 69 8.35 5.63 12.07
CA GLY A 69 7.93 5.06 10.79
C GLY A 69 9.01 5.17 9.70
N TYR A 70 9.68 6.32 9.60
CA TYR A 70 10.81 6.50 8.68
C TYR A 70 11.99 5.55 9.00
N HIS A 71 12.36 5.41 10.27
CA HIS A 71 13.40 4.46 10.67
C HIS A 71 13.01 3.00 10.41
N ALA A 72 11.76 2.62 10.67
CA ALA A 72 11.26 1.28 10.37
C ALA A 72 11.31 0.99 8.86
N PHE A 73 10.96 1.97 8.03
CA PHE A 73 11.10 1.88 6.58
C PHE A 73 12.56 1.67 6.15
N LEU A 74 13.50 2.45 6.69
CA LEU A 74 14.93 2.31 6.35
C LEU A 74 15.48 0.93 6.77
N VAL A 75 15.21 0.49 8.00
CA VAL A 75 15.69 -0.79 8.50
C VAL A 75 15.06 -1.96 7.75
N GLY A 76 13.74 -1.93 7.54
CA GLY A 76 13.03 -2.95 6.76
C GLY A 76 13.53 -3.01 5.31
N GLY A 77 13.87 -1.85 4.72
CA GLY A 77 14.41 -1.75 3.37
C GLY A 77 15.77 -2.37 3.26
N LEU A 78 16.68 -1.98 4.16
CA LEU A 78 18.02 -2.54 4.20
C LEU A 78 17.97 -4.06 4.37
N LEU A 79 17.19 -4.57 5.33
CA LEU A 79 17.04 -6.01 5.57
C LEU A 79 16.49 -6.74 4.33
N THR A 80 15.46 -6.19 3.69
CA THR A 80 14.87 -6.80 2.49
C THR A 80 15.88 -6.83 1.34
N PHE A 81 16.59 -5.73 1.08
CA PHE A 81 17.62 -5.68 0.03
C PHE A 81 18.76 -6.65 0.31
N THR A 82 19.25 -6.73 1.56
CA THR A 82 20.31 -7.66 1.94
C THR A 82 19.85 -9.12 1.77
N LEU A 83 18.63 -9.44 2.19
CA LEU A 83 18.06 -10.78 2.01
C LEU A 83 17.90 -11.14 0.53
N ALA A 84 17.36 -10.22 -0.28
CA ALA A 84 17.20 -10.40 -1.72
C ALA A 84 18.55 -10.64 -2.41
N ALA A 85 19.56 -9.83 -2.08
CA ALA A 85 20.91 -9.97 -2.61
C ALA A 85 21.55 -11.31 -2.20
N PHE A 86 21.38 -11.73 -0.94
CA PHE A 86 21.87 -13.02 -0.45
C PHE A 86 21.20 -14.21 -1.16
N LEU A 87 19.88 -14.16 -1.35
CA LEU A 87 19.13 -15.20 -2.05
C LEU A 87 19.59 -15.32 -3.51
N ARG A 88 19.77 -14.21 -4.22
CA ARG A 88 20.26 -14.18 -5.61
C ARG A 88 21.71 -14.64 -5.74
N ALA A 89 22.58 -14.26 -4.82
CA ALA A 89 23.97 -14.72 -4.82
C ALA A 89 24.05 -16.26 -4.67
N GLY A 90 23.11 -16.88 -3.95
CA GLY A 90 23.02 -18.33 -3.80
C GLY A 90 22.45 -19.09 -5.00
N GLU A 91 21.73 -18.42 -5.92
CA GLU A 91 21.19 -19.03 -7.15
C GLU A 91 22.30 -19.37 -8.16
N GLY A 92 23.39 -18.61 -8.19
CA GLY A 92 24.54 -18.88 -9.06
C GLY A 92 25.39 -20.09 -8.65
N ALA A 93 25.20 -20.63 -7.44
CA ALA A 93 26.09 -21.66 -6.85
C ALA A 93 25.48 -23.06 -6.70
N ALA A 94 24.15 -23.21 -6.76
CA ALA A 94 23.49 -24.50 -6.56
C ALA A 94 22.27 -24.66 -7.46
N GLY A 95 22.37 -25.52 -8.47
CA GLY A 95 21.33 -25.84 -9.45
C GLY A 95 20.13 -26.63 -8.89
N THR A 96 19.47 -26.11 -7.84
CA THR A 96 18.26 -26.69 -7.24
C THR A 96 17.08 -25.72 -7.36
N THR A 97 15.98 -26.17 -7.97
CA THR A 97 15.04 -25.36 -8.78
C THR A 97 13.58 -25.36 -8.31
N ALA A 98 13.26 -25.26 -7.01
CA ALA A 98 11.82 -25.14 -6.65
C ALA A 98 11.47 -24.23 -5.45
N PRO A 99 12.19 -24.26 -4.29
CA PRO A 99 11.80 -23.40 -3.16
C PRO A 99 12.29 -21.96 -3.28
N ARG A 100 13.35 -21.71 -4.07
CA ARG A 100 14.05 -20.41 -4.12
C ARG A 100 13.40 -19.38 -5.04
N GLU A 101 12.80 -19.80 -6.15
CA GLU A 101 12.10 -18.89 -7.09
C GLU A 101 10.94 -18.15 -6.41
N HIS A 102 10.24 -18.80 -5.48
CA HIS A 102 9.15 -18.17 -4.73
C HIS A 102 9.67 -17.09 -3.77
N LEU A 103 10.81 -17.35 -3.10
CA LEU A 103 11.44 -16.40 -2.17
C LEU A 103 12.03 -15.18 -2.89
N SER A 104 12.66 -15.37 -4.05
CA SER A 104 13.19 -14.26 -4.85
C SER A 104 12.07 -13.38 -5.40
N SER A 105 10.97 -13.97 -5.86
CA SER A 105 9.79 -13.21 -6.32
C SER A 105 9.06 -12.45 -5.20
N LEU A 106 8.99 -13.03 -3.99
CA LEU A 106 8.50 -12.30 -2.80
C LEU A 106 9.41 -11.13 -2.46
N ALA A 107 10.74 -11.33 -2.50
CA ALA A 107 11.69 -10.25 -2.27
C ALA A 107 11.51 -9.12 -3.31
N ASP A 108 11.34 -9.45 -4.59
CA ASP A 108 11.04 -8.45 -5.63
C ASP A 108 9.73 -7.70 -5.38
N THR A 109 8.69 -8.40 -4.91
CA THR A 109 7.41 -7.79 -4.54
C THR A 109 7.58 -6.80 -3.37
N VAL A 110 8.30 -7.21 -2.32
CA VAL A 110 8.57 -6.34 -1.16
C VAL A 110 9.41 -5.14 -1.61
N LEU A 111 10.46 -5.36 -2.40
CA LEU A 111 11.29 -4.27 -2.94
C LEU A 111 10.48 -3.29 -3.78
N ALA A 112 9.59 -3.78 -4.63
CA ALA A 112 8.68 -2.94 -5.41
C ALA A 112 7.75 -2.13 -4.51
N ALA A 113 7.16 -2.75 -3.48
CA ALA A 113 6.32 -2.05 -2.50
C ALA A 113 7.09 -0.99 -1.73
N MET A 114 8.33 -1.28 -1.33
CA MET A 114 9.19 -0.34 -0.61
C MET A 114 9.63 0.83 -1.48
N TRP A 115 10.06 0.56 -2.72
CA TRP A 115 10.39 1.59 -3.68
C TRP A 115 9.18 2.48 -3.98
N PHE A 116 8.01 1.87 -4.19
CA PHE A 116 6.77 2.60 -4.41
C PHE A 116 6.42 3.48 -3.21
N THR A 117 6.53 2.95 -1.99
CA THR A 117 6.31 3.71 -0.75
C THR A 117 7.27 4.89 -0.63
N TRP A 118 8.55 4.68 -0.91
CA TRP A 118 9.55 5.75 -0.92
C TRP A 118 9.25 6.82 -1.97
N LEU A 119 8.90 6.41 -3.19
CA LEU A 119 8.54 7.32 -4.27
C LEU A 119 7.35 8.19 -3.86
N VAL A 120 6.26 7.58 -3.41
CA VAL A 120 5.07 8.30 -2.94
C VAL A 120 5.43 9.26 -1.80
N SER A 121 6.19 8.81 -0.81
CA SER A 121 6.63 9.66 0.31
C SER A 121 7.45 10.87 -0.18
N SER A 122 8.33 10.66 -1.16
CA SER A 122 9.19 11.72 -1.71
C SER A 122 8.39 12.74 -2.52
N LEU A 123 7.43 12.27 -3.32
CA LEU A 123 6.53 13.14 -4.07
C LEU A 123 5.63 13.96 -3.13
N LEU A 124 5.06 13.32 -2.09
CA LEU A 124 4.25 14.00 -1.09
C LEU A 124 5.02 15.11 -0.36
N ALA A 125 6.29 14.86 -0.01
CA ALA A 125 7.15 15.86 0.60
C ALA A 125 7.47 17.02 -0.34
N TYR A 126 7.63 16.76 -1.64
CA TYR A 126 8.01 17.77 -2.62
C TYR A 126 6.85 18.65 -3.09
N TRP A 127 5.67 18.07 -3.36
CA TRP A 127 4.53 18.80 -3.94
C TRP A 127 3.35 18.99 -2.98
N GLY A 128 3.39 18.39 -1.80
CA GLY A 128 2.24 18.34 -0.89
C GLY A 128 1.20 17.30 -1.31
N PRO A 129 0.17 17.05 -0.46
CA PRO A 129 -0.73 15.91 -0.61
C PRO A 129 -1.65 16.01 -1.84
N ARG A 130 -2.33 17.15 -2.05
CA ARG A 130 -3.28 17.32 -3.17
C ARG A 130 -2.61 17.27 -4.54
N PRO A 131 -1.53 18.03 -4.81
CA PRO A 131 -0.90 18.02 -6.13
C PRO A 131 -0.25 16.67 -6.44
N THR A 132 0.33 16.02 -5.43
CA THR A 132 0.91 14.67 -5.57
C THR A 132 -0.15 13.64 -5.93
N ALA A 133 -1.24 13.57 -5.17
CA ALA A 133 -2.30 12.61 -5.42
C ALA A 133 -2.90 12.78 -6.82
N ARG A 134 -3.18 14.02 -7.23
CA ARG A 134 -3.67 14.31 -8.58
C ARG A 134 -2.68 13.89 -9.67
N ARG A 135 -1.39 14.20 -9.50
CA ARG A 135 -0.36 13.84 -10.49
C ARG A 135 -0.15 12.33 -10.58
N LEU A 136 -0.15 11.62 -9.44
CA LEU A 136 -0.09 10.17 -9.41
C LEU A 136 -1.27 9.55 -10.16
N LEU A 137 -2.50 10.01 -9.90
CA LEU A 137 -3.68 9.50 -10.59
C LEU A 137 -3.63 9.77 -12.10
N TRP A 138 -3.21 10.95 -12.54
CA TRP A 138 -3.03 11.22 -13.98
C TRP A 138 -1.92 10.37 -14.60
N ALA A 139 -0.77 10.26 -13.95
CA ALA A 139 0.37 9.50 -14.47
C ALA A 139 0.04 8.01 -14.58
N PHE A 140 -0.46 7.39 -13.51
CA PHE A 140 -0.86 5.98 -13.53
C PHE A 140 -2.04 5.74 -14.47
N GLY A 141 -3.05 6.62 -14.47
CA GLY A 141 -4.18 6.52 -15.39
C GLY A 141 -3.76 6.59 -16.85
N ALA A 142 -2.82 7.48 -17.21
CA ALA A 142 -2.29 7.60 -18.56
C ALA A 142 -1.45 6.38 -18.96
N VAL A 143 -0.58 5.88 -18.06
CA VAL A 143 0.21 4.67 -18.30
C VAL A 143 -0.70 3.46 -18.53
N TRP A 144 -1.71 3.26 -17.68
CA TRP A 144 -2.66 2.16 -17.83
C TRP A 144 -3.52 2.30 -19.08
N LEU A 145 -3.96 3.51 -19.42
CA LEU A 145 -4.69 3.76 -20.65
C LEU A 145 -3.83 3.40 -21.87
N ALA A 146 -2.59 3.89 -21.93
CA ALA A 146 -1.68 3.59 -23.03
C ALA A 146 -1.39 2.08 -23.12
N PHE A 147 -1.10 1.42 -22.00
CA PHE A 147 -0.88 -0.02 -21.95
C PHE A 147 -2.06 -0.81 -22.53
N ASN A 148 -3.28 -0.50 -22.10
CA ASN A 148 -4.48 -1.19 -22.58
C ASN A 148 -4.78 -0.91 -24.06
N LEU A 149 -4.54 0.31 -24.54
CA LEU A 149 -4.72 0.64 -25.95
C LEU A 149 -3.72 -0.09 -26.85
N LEU A 150 -2.47 -0.23 -26.39
CA LEU A 150 -1.40 -0.93 -27.11
C LEU A 150 -1.53 -2.45 -27.04
N ALA A 151 -2.13 -2.99 -25.97
CA ALA A 151 -2.31 -4.44 -25.79
C ALA A 151 -3.45 -5.03 -26.63
N GLY A 152 -4.34 -4.21 -27.18
CA GLY A 152 -5.43 -4.70 -28.03
C GLY A 152 -4.91 -5.14 -29.40
N GLU A 153 -5.03 -6.42 -29.71
CA GLU A 153 -4.57 -7.07 -30.95
C GLU A 153 -5.40 -6.71 -32.20
N GLY A 154 -5.76 -5.43 -32.38
CA GLY A 154 -6.41 -4.90 -33.59
C GLY A 154 -7.94 -4.81 -33.55
N ASP A 155 -8.61 -5.32 -32.50
CA ASP A 155 -10.04 -5.04 -32.27
C ASP A 155 -10.23 -3.81 -31.37
N TRP A 156 -10.69 -2.71 -31.98
CA TRP A 156 -10.92 -1.45 -31.28
C TRP A 156 -11.94 -1.57 -30.13
N ARG A 157 -12.87 -2.54 -30.18
CA ARG A 157 -13.85 -2.76 -29.11
C ARG A 157 -13.19 -3.31 -27.87
N VAL A 158 -12.27 -4.27 -28.05
CA VAL A 158 -11.49 -4.85 -26.96
C VAL A 158 -10.59 -3.77 -26.35
N SER A 159 -9.88 -2.99 -27.17
CA SER A 159 -9.06 -1.86 -26.70
C SER A 159 -9.91 -0.81 -25.96
N ALA A 160 -11.11 -0.50 -26.46
CA ALA A 160 -12.01 0.46 -25.83
C ALA A 160 -12.53 -0.05 -24.47
N MET A 161 -12.90 -1.33 -24.38
CA MET A 161 -13.30 -1.95 -23.10
C MET A 161 -12.14 -2.01 -22.11
N GLN A 162 -10.94 -2.36 -22.57
CA GLN A 162 -9.74 -2.40 -21.74
C GLN A 162 -9.31 -0.99 -21.27
N ALA A 163 -9.49 0.04 -22.10
CA ALA A 163 -9.24 1.43 -21.73
C ALA A 163 -10.11 1.89 -20.54
N LEU A 164 -11.28 1.29 -20.32
CA LEU A 164 -12.12 1.58 -19.15
C LEU A 164 -11.43 1.22 -17.83
N LEU A 165 -10.43 0.33 -17.84
CA LEU A 165 -9.64 0.01 -16.65
C LEU A 165 -8.80 1.20 -16.16
N ALA A 166 -8.61 2.25 -16.96
CA ALA A 166 -7.98 3.49 -16.51
C ALA A 166 -8.94 4.43 -15.77
N LEU A 167 -10.26 4.24 -15.86
CA LEU A 167 -11.26 5.11 -15.23
C LEU A 167 -11.12 5.26 -13.71
N PRO A 168 -10.79 4.21 -12.93
CA PRO A 168 -10.55 4.33 -11.50
C PRO A 168 -9.47 5.34 -11.14
N PHE A 169 -8.54 5.64 -12.06
CA PHE A 169 -7.54 6.68 -11.89
C PHE A 169 -7.99 8.03 -12.45
N LEU A 170 -8.46 8.05 -13.69
CA LEU A 170 -8.72 9.28 -14.44
C LEU A 170 -9.91 10.08 -13.87
N LEU A 171 -10.97 9.38 -13.42
CA LEU A 171 -12.14 10.03 -12.83
C LEU A 171 -11.80 10.79 -11.54
N PRO A 172 -11.16 10.17 -10.51
CA PRO A 172 -10.74 10.93 -9.34
C PRO A 172 -9.65 11.96 -9.67
N ALA A 173 -8.79 11.73 -10.66
CA ALA A 173 -7.78 12.73 -11.08
C ALA A 173 -8.41 14.03 -11.60
N ALA A 174 -9.49 13.92 -12.38
CA ALA A 174 -10.27 15.06 -12.85
C ALA A 174 -11.02 15.75 -11.70
N LEU A 175 -11.66 14.94 -10.84
CA LEU A 175 -12.48 15.42 -9.73
C LEU A 175 -11.66 16.10 -8.62
N ALA A 176 -10.41 15.68 -8.42
CA ALA A 176 -9.51 16.15 -7.34
C ALA A 176 -9.26 17.67 -7.35
N SER A 177 -9.47 18.33 -8.49
CA SER A 177 -9.33 19.79 -8.62
C SER A 177 -10.48 20.58 -8.00
N ARG A 178 -11.68 20.00 -7.94
CA ARG A 178 -12.90 20.68 -7.47
C ARG A 178 -13.43 20.10 -6.17
N LEU A 179 -13.38 18.78 -6.03
CA LEU A 179 -13.95 18.05 -4.90
C LEU A 179 -12.93 17.01 -4.40
N PRO A 180 -11.85 17.44 -3.71
CA PRO A 180 -10.75 16.55 -3.32
C PRO A 180 -11.22 15.38 -2.46
N ARG A 181 -12.13 15.61 -1.51
CA ARG A 181 -12.68 14.54 -0.67
C ARG A 181 -13.49 13.52 -1.47
N ALA A 182 -14.36 13.98 -2.37
CA ALA A 182 -15.14 13.08 -3.22
C ALA A 182 -14.23 12.27 -4.15
N ALA A 183 -13.19 12.90 -4.70
CA ALA A 183 -12.15 12.22 -5.47
C ALA A 183 -11.40 11.18 -4.63
N GLY A 184 -11.10 11.48 -3.37
CA GLY A 184 -10.51 10.55 -2.42
C GLY A 184 -11.39 9.32 -2.17
N VAL A 185 -12.68 9.52 -1.88
CA VAL A 185 -13.65 8.42 -1.75
C VAL A 185 -13.74 7.60 -3.02
N LEU A 186 -13.80 8.26 -4.18
CA LEU A 186 -13.88 7.58 -5.48
C LEU A 186 -12.63 6.75 -5.77
N ALA A 187 -11.44 7.25 -5.44
CA ALA A 187 -10.19 6.52 -5.60
C ALA A 187 -10.13 5.29 -4.66
N LEU A 188 -10.57 5.41 -3.41
CA LEU A 188 -10.66 4.27 -2.49
C LEU A 188 -11.70 3.24 -2.93
N ALA A 189 -12.88 3.69 -3.38
CA ALA A 189 -13.89 2.80 -3.94
C ALA A 189 -13.38 2.09 -5.20
N GLY A 190 -12.65 2.81 -6.06
CA GLY A 190 -11.96 2.24 -7.22
C GLY A 190 -10.91 1.20 -6.82
N ALA A 191 -10.11 1.47 -5.80
CA ALA A 191 -9.13 0.53 -5.27
C ALA A 191 -9.79 -0.78 -4.81
N VAL A 192 -10.86 -0.68 -4.01
CA VAL A 192 -11.63 -1.85 -3.53
C VAL A 192 -12.29 -2.58 -4.69
N GLY A 193 -12.94 -1.84 -5.60
CA GLY A 193 -13.61 -2.41 -6.77
C GLY A 193 -12.63 -3.18 -7.66
N CYS A 194 -11.46 -2.61 -7.97
CA CYS A 194 -10.42 -3.28 -8.74
C CYS A 194 -9.83 -4.47 -8.01
N PHE A 195 -9.62 -4.37 -6.69
CA PHE A 195 -9.14 -5.49 -5.87
C PHE A 195 -10.06 -6.72 -6.00
N LEU A 196 -11.38 -6.50 -5.93
CA LEU A 196 -12.38 -7.56 -6.08
C LEU A 196 -12.50 -8.04 -7.53
N PHE A 197 -12.55 -7.10 -8.49
CA PHE A 197 -12.74 -7.39 -9.91
C PHE A 197 -11.60 -8.23 -10.50
N PHE A 198 -10.35 -7.94 -10.13
CA PHE A 198 -9.18 -8.69 -10.60
C PHE A 198 -8.92 -9.99 -9.81
N GLY A 199 -9.78 -10.34 -8.85
CA GLY A 199 -9.58 -11.52 -8.02
C GLY A 199 -8.27 -11.45 -7.22
N LEU A 200 -7.89 -10.27 -6.73
CA LEU A 200 -6.61 -10.11 -6.01
C LEU A 200 -6.65 -10.78 -4.64
N GLN A 201 -7.83 -11.16 -4.13
CA GLN A 201 -7.94 -12.02 -2.95
C GLN A 201 -7.26 -13.38 -3.15
N ASP A 202 -7.12 -13.85 -4.40
CA ASP A 202 -6.50 -15.13 -4.68
C ASP A 202 -4.97 -15.07 -4.51
N VAL A 203 -4.36 -13.88 -4.50
CA VAL A 203 -2.92 -13.70 -4.15
C VAL A 203 -2.61 -14.36 -2.82
N PHE A 204 -3.59 -14.37 -1.93
CA PHE A 204 -3.39 -14.88 -0.61
C PHE A 204 -3.76 -16.37 -0.45
N THR A 205 -4.56 -16.94 -1.35
CA THR A 205 -4.87 -18.38 -1.37
C THR A 205 -3.94 -19.18 -2.28
N GLU A 206 -3.40 -18.56 -3.34
CA GLU A 206 -2.59 -19.21 -4.36
C GLU A 206 -1.17 -18.63 -4.40
N PRO A 207 -0.16 -19.36 -3.88
CA PRO A 207 1.23 -18.90 -3.85
C PRO A 207 1.83 -18.58 -5.24
N ARG A 208 1.25 -19.11 -6.31
CA ARG A 208 1.73 -18.90 -7.69
C ARG A 208 1.17 -17.62 -8.34
N ALA A 209 0.27 -16.90 -7.66
CA ALA A 209 -0.32 -15.66 -8.19
C ALA A 209 0.58 -14.42 -8.02
N LEU A 210 1.91 -14.58 -8.14
CA LEU A 210 2.89 -13.49 -7.98
C LEU A 210 2.70 -12.37 -9.01
N ASN A 211 2.26 -12.66 -10.24
CA ASN A 211 1.92 -11.59 -11.19
C ASN A 211 0.80 -10.67 -10.68
N ARG A 212 -0.09 -11.18 -9.80
CA ARG A 212 -1.17 -10.39 -9.20
C ARG A 212 -0.67 -9.52 -8.04
N SER A 213 0.44 -9.84 -7.39
CA SER A 213 1.04 -8.98 -6.35
C SER A 213 1.63 -7.70 -6.96
N VAL A 214 2.21 -7.77 -8.16
CA VAL A 214 2.68 -6.60 -8.91
C VAL A 214 1.51 -5.69 -9.28
N VAL A 215 0.39 -6.27 -9.74
CA VAL A 215 -0.84 -5.51 -10.00
C VAL A 215 -1.35 -4.87 -8.71
N LEU A 216 -1.33 -5.58 -7.58
CA LEU A 216 -1.72 -5.02 -6.28
C LEU A 216 -0.87 -3.78 -5.92
N VAL A 217 0.45 -3.87 -6.07
CA VAL A 217 1.36 -2.76 -5.72
C VAL A 217 1.23 -1.60 -6.72
N LEU A 218 1.25 -1.87 -8.03
CA LEU A 218 1.32 -0.84 -9.07
C LEU A 218 -0.03 -0.30 -9.51
N PHE A 219 -1.13 -1.00 -9.22
CA PHE A 219 -2.48 -0.56 -9.55
C PHE A 219 -3.23 -0.11 -8.30
N VAL A 220 -3.38 -1.00 -7.31
CA VAL A 220 -4.17 -0.70 -6.10
C VAL A 220 -3.42 0.26 -5.18
N GLY A 221 -2.10 0.12 -5.04
CA GLY A 221 -1.24 0.99 -4.24
C GLY A 221 -1.42 2.49 -4.52
N PRO A 222 -1.28 2.96 -5.78
CA PRO A 222 -1.46 4.38 -6.10
C PRO A 222 -2.88 4.88 -5.88
N LEU A 223 -3.91 4.07 -6.11
CA LEU A 223 -5.30 4.45 -5.79
C LEU A 223 -5.51 4.65 -4.30
N LEU A 224 -5.00 3.72 -3.47
CA LEU A 224 -5.07 3.84 -2.02
C LEU A 224 -4.29 5.05 -1.51
N ALA A 225 -3.04 5.22 -1.97
CA ALA A 225 -2.18 6.33 -1.56
C ALA A 225 -2.78 7.69 -1.94
N ALA A 226 -3.23 7.84 -3.18
CA ALA A 226 -3.88 9.06 -3.64
C ALA A 226 -5.23 9.30 -2.93
N GLY A 227 -6.02 8.23 -2.71
CA GLY A 227 -7.29 8.31 -2.01
C GLY A 227 -7.15 8.82 -0.58
N LEU A 228 -6.24 8.24 0.20
CA LEU A 228 -5.94 8.67 1.57
C LEU A 228 -5.39 10.10 1.60
N ALA A 229 -4.46 10.45 0.71
CA ALA A 229 -3.90 11.80 0.62
C ALA A 229 -4.96 12.86 0.29
N LEU A 230 -5.93 12.53 -0.57
CA LEU A 230 -7.03 13.44 -0.92
C LEU A 230 -8.08 13.58 0.20
N LEU A 231 -8.32 12.53 0.99
CA LEU A 231 -9.21 12.59 2.15
C LEU A 231 -8.61 13.39 3.31
N GLY A 232 -7.32 13.20 3.57
CA GLY A 232 -6.58 13.90 4.63
C GLY A 232 -6.25 15.36 4.29
N ALA A 233 -6.39 15.77 3.02
CA ALA A 233 -6.16 17.15 2.63
C ALA A 233 -7.31 18.06 3.09
N HIS A 234 -7.20 18.57 4.32
CA HIS A 234 -8.07 19.62 4.83
C HIS A 234 -8.08 20.83 3.89
N GLU A 235 -9.25 21.48 3.82
CA GLU A 235 -9.41 22.79 3.18
C GLU A 235 -8.61 23.80 4.00
N GLU A 236 -7.32 23.92 3.68
CA GLU A 236 -6.59 25.17 3.87
C GLU A 236 -7.16 26.24 2.93
#